data_AF-A0AAW2RYM1-F1
#
_entry.id   AF-A0AAW2RYM1-F1
#
_cell.length_a   1.000
_cell.length_b   1.000
_cell.length_c   1.000
_cell.angle_alpha   90.00
_cell.angle_beta   90.00
_cell.angle_gamma   90.00
#
_symmetry.space_group_name_H-M   'P 1'
#
loop_
_entity.id
_entity.type
_entity.pdbx_description
1 polymer ?
#
loop_
_entity_poly.entity_id
_entity_poly.type
_entity_poly.pdbx_seq_one_letter_code
_entity_poly.pdbx_strand_id
1 'polypeptide(L)'
;MSTVAESVPPKGGFSFDLCRRNEMLVQKGLKQPSFLKTGTTIVGLIFQVVAVKKLGKWLLNVSLYFNCPILSRTLSSLILKCRTGSFLELTHEPLRVIVADKNCEKIHYMAPNIYCCGAGTAADTEAVTDMVSSQLKLHRYHTGRESRVVTALTLLKSHLFSYQGYVSAALVLGGVDVTGPHLHTIYPHGSTDTLPFATMGSGSLAAMAVFESKYREGLTRDEGVKLVAEAICSGIFNDLGSGSNVDICVITKGKKEYLRNYMLPNPRTYVSEKGYSFAKKTEVLLTKITPLRELVEVVEGGDAMEE
;
A
#
# COMPACT_ATOMS: atom_id res chain seq x y z
N MET A 1 -31.05 -36.08 10.62
CA MET A 1 -29.74 -35.48 10.28
C MET A 1 -29.97 -34.52 9.12
N SER A 2 -30.03 -33.22 9.39
CA SER A 2 -30.23 -32.20 8.36
C SER A 2 -28.88 -31.86 7.72
N THR A 3 -28.69 -32.27 6.47
CA THR A 3 -27.57 -31.91 5.61
C THR A 3 -27.66 -30.43 5.26
N VAL A 4 -26.90 -29.58 5.96
CA VAL A 4 -26.76 -28.17 5.61
C VAL A 4 -25.75 -28.11 4.47
N ALA A 5 -26.23 -27.93 3.25
CA ALA A 5 -25.38 -27.63 2.10
C ALA A 5 -24.67 -26.29 2.35
N GLU A 6 -23.35 -26.33 2.51
CA GLU A 6 -22.53 -25.14 2.71
C GLU A 6 -22.41 -24.43 1.34
N SER A 7 -23.26 -23.44 1.12
CA SER A 7 -23.25 -22.65 -0.12
C SER A 7 -21.98 -21.81 -0.17
N VAL A 8 -21.11 -22.11 -1.13
CA VAL A 8 -19.90 -21.32 -1.40
C VAL A 8 -20.31 -19.86 -1.67
N PRO A 9 -19.73 -18.87 -0.97
CA PRO A 9 -20.13 -17.48 -1.16
C PRO A 9 -19.85 -17.04 -2.60
N PRO A 10 -20.78 -16.29 -3.23
CA PRO A 10 -20.62 -15.84 -4.61
C PRO A 10 -19.38 -14.96 -4.75
N LYS A 11 -18.54 -15.24 -5.76
CA LYS A 11 -17.38 -14.40 -6.10
C LYS A 11 -17.87 -13.09 -6.71
N GLY A 12 -17.97 -12.05 -5.89
CA GLY A 12 -18.11 -10.65 -6.31
C GLY A 12 -19.29 -9.93 -5.66
N GLY A 13 -19.00 -8.84 -4.93
CA GLY A 13 -19.97 -8.00 -4.22
C GLY A 13 -20.01 -8.25 -2.71
N PHE A 14 -20.29 -7.22 -1.92
CA PHE A 14 -20.31 -7.26 -0.45
C PHE A 14 -21.17 -8.44 0.07
N SER A 15 -20.53 -9.42 0.72
CA SER A 15 -21.23 -10.50 1.44
C SER A 15 -21.52 -10.05 2.87
N PHE A 16 -22.80 -9.89 3.18
CA PHE A 16 -23.28 -9.52 4.52
C PHE A 16 -23.57 -10.74 5.41
N ASP A 17 -23.33 -11.96 4.91
CA ASP A 17 -23.52 -13.21 5.68
C ASP A 17 -22.64 -13.23 6.94
N LEU A 18 -21.45 -12.64 6.81
CA LEU A 18 -20.52 -12.46 7.91
C LEU A 18 -21.03 -11.45 8.95
N CYS A 19 -21.84 -10.45 8.57
CA CYS A 19 -22.43 -9.50 9.52
C CYS A 19 -23.42 -10.19 10.47
N ARG A 20 -24.34 -11.01 9.92
CA ARG A 20 -25.29 -11.80 10.73
C ARG A 20 -24.57 -12.81 11.63
N ARG A 21 -23.55 -13.49 11.10
CA ARG A 21 -22.71 -14.39 11.89
C ARG A 21 -22.01 -13.63 13.02
N ASN A 22 -21.44 -12.47 12.73
CA ASN A 22 -20.73 -11.66 13.72
C ASN A 22 -21.68 -11.11 14.79
N GLU A 23 -22.90 -10.69 14.45
CA GLU A 23 -23.95 -10.34 15.42
C GLU A 23 -24.33 -11.52 16.32
N MET A 24 -24.52 -12.71 15.74
CA MET A 24 -24.81 -13.93 16.52
C MET A 24 -23.66 -14.26 17.48
N LEU A 25 -22.41 -14.07 17.06
CA LEU A 25 -21.23 -14.28 17.91
C LEU A 25 -21.16 -13.24 19.03
N VAL A 26 -21.48 -11.97 18.75
CA VAL A 26 -21.58 -10.92 19.79
C VAL A 26 -22.65 -11.25 20.82
N GLN A 27 -23.83 -11.69 20.38
CA GLN A 27 -24.92 -12.13 21.27
C GLN A 27 -24.53 -13.34 22.12
N LYS A 28 -23.68 -14.23 21.60
CA LYS A 28 -23.09 -15.35 22.33
C LYS A 28 -21.94 -14.93 23.26
N GLY A 29 -21.67 -13.63 23.41
CA GLY A 29 -20.67 -13.08 24.31
C GLY A 29 -19.25 -13.00 23.75
N LEU A 30 -19.04 -13.31 22.47
CA LEU A 30 -17.76 -13.08 21.81
C LEU A 30 -17.59 -11.59 21.50
N LYS A 31 -16.66 -10.94 22.21
CA LYS A 31 -16.24 -9.58 21.89
C LYS A 31 -15.68 -9.53 20.48
N GLN A 32 -16.20 -8.61 19.65
CA GLN A 32 -15.61 -8.36 18.34
C GLN A 32 -14.16 -7.88 18.51
N PRO A 33 -13.22 -8.39 17.70
CA PRO A 33 -11.87 -7.87 17.70
C PRO A 33 -11.91 -6.39 17.29
N SER A 34 -11.29 -5.53 18.10
CA SER A 34 -11.17 -4.10 17.80
C SER A 34 -10.27 -3.88 16.58
N PHE A 35 -10.57 -2.84 15.81
CA PHE A 35 -9.81 -2.46 14.63
C PHE A 35 -8.33 -2.22 14.97
N LEU A 36 -7.45 -2.83 14.19
CA LEU A 36 -6.01 -2.76 14.39
C LEU A 36 -5.49 -1.51 13.69
N LYS A 37 -5.11 -0.50 14.47
CA LYS A 37 -4.38 0.66 13.95
C LYS A 37 -2.93 0.28 13.75
N THR A 38 -2.44 0.46 12.52
CA THR A 38 -1.03 0.23 12.23
C THR A 38 -0.28 1.54 12.33
N GLY A 39 0.74 1.60 13.18
CA GLY A 39 1.72 2.65 13.06
C GLY A 39 2.40 2.53 11.68
N THR A 40 2.54 3.66 11.00
CA THR A 40 2.98 3.71 9.61
C THR A 40 3.63 5.04 9.32
N THR A 41 4.69 5.05 8.53
CA THR A 41 5.21 6.26 7.91
C THR A 41 5.11 6.09 6.40
N ILE A 42 4.32 6.93 5.74
CA ILE A 42 4.21 6.97 4.27
C ILE A 42 4.56 8.36 3.79
N VAL A 43 5.26 8.44 2.67
CA VAL A 43 5.71 9.70 2.09
C VAL A 43 5.61 9.67 0.56
N GLY A 44 5.33 10.83 -0.03
CA GLY A 44 5.32 11.02 -1.47
C GLY A 44 6.14 12.25 -1.85
N LEU A 45 6.82 12.19 -2.99
CA LEU A 45 7.61 13.30 -3.53
C LEU A 45 7.50 13.34 -5.05
N ILE A 46 7.17 14.51 -5.59
CA ILE A 46 7.31 14.82 -7.01
C ILE A 46 8.74 15.30 -7.26
N PHE A 47 9.42 14.67 -8.21
CA PHE A 47 10.75 15.07 -8.68
C PHE A 47 10.74 15.36 -10.18
N GLN A 48 11.77 16.08 -10.64
CA GLN A 48 11.90 16.43 -12.04
C GLN A 48 12.83 15.44 -12.74
N VAL A 49 12.37 14.89 -13.85
CA VAL A 49 13.23 14.19 -14.80
C VAL A 49 13.75 15.25 -15.75
N VAL A 50 15.00 15.66 -15.54
CA VAL A 50 15.71 16.42 -16.57
C VAL A 50 15.93 15.44 -17.72
N ALA A 51 15.12 15.51 -18.78
CA ALA A 51 15.53 14.92 -20.04
C ALA A 51 16.69 15.78 -20.53
N VAL A 52 17.91 15.32 -20.28
CA VAL A 52 19.06 15.72 -21.07
C VAL A 52 18.80 15.18 -22.47
N LYS A 53 18.01 15.89 -23.28
CA LYS A 53 18.14 15.78 -24.72
C LYS A 53 19.57 16.21 -25.00
N LYS A 54 20.42 15.24 -25.34
CA LYS A 54 21.74 15.44 -25.93
C LYS A 54 21.51 16.09 -27.30
N LEU A 55 21.05 17.35 -27.31
CA LEU A 55 20.98 18.18 -28.48
C LEU A 55 22.43 18.50 -28.81
N GLY A 56 22.92 17.88 -29.88
CA GLY A 56 24.25 18.15 -30.39
C GLY A 56 24.45 19.66 -30.53
N LYS A 57 25.47 20.15 -29.81
CA LYS A 57 26.36 21.23 -30.24
C LYS A 57 25.66 22.40 -30.97
N TRP A 58 24.86 23.18 -30.25
CA TRP A 58 24.58 24.57 -30.63
C TRP A 58 24.75 25.46 -29.41
N LEU A 59 25.89 26.15 -29.38
CA LEU A 59 26.16 27.31 -28.55
C LEU A 59 25.16 28.40 -28.90
N LEU A 60 24.13 28.60 -28.09
CA LEU A 60 23.45 29.88 -28.03
C LEU A 60 22.99 30.16 -26.59
N ASN A 61 23.35 31.34 -26.12
CA ASN A 61 22.92 31.95 -24.86
C ASN A 61 21.40 31.85 -24.69
N VAL A 62 20.95 31.02 -23.74
CA VAL A 62 19.54 30.95 -23.33
C VAL A 62 19.42 31.46 -21.89
N SER A 63 19.42 32.78 -21.76
CA SER A 63 18.98 33.48 -20.54
C SER A 63 17.49 33.88 -20.62
N LEU A 64 16.77 33.50 -21.69
CA LEU A 64 15.44 34.04 -22.02
C LEU A 64 14.30 33.00 -22.19
N TYR A 65 14.51 31.72 -21.86
CA TYR A 65 13.45 30.69 -21.93
C TYR A 65 12.96 30.18 -20.57
N PHE A 66 13.07 30.98 -19.50
CA PHE A 66 12.52 30.59 -18.18
C PHE A 66 11.02 30.88 -18.01
N ASN A 67 10.35 31.55 -18.95
CA ASN A 67 8.94 31.97 -18.83
C ASN A 67 7.97 31.26 -19.80
N CYS A 68 8.22 30.00 -20.15
CA CYS A 68 7.25 29.18 -20.88
C CYS A 68 6.66 28.07 -19.98
N PRO A 69 5.50 28.29 -19.32
CA PRO A 69 4.90 27.33 -18.38
C PRO A 69 4.34 26.07 -19.04
N ILE A 70 4.41 25.95 -20.38
CA ILE A 70 3.84 24.85 -21.16
C ILE A 70 4.91 23.77 -21.46
N LEU A 71 6.19 24.13 -21.57
CA LEU A 71 7.24 23.20 -21.97
C LEU A 71 7.94 22.51 -20.78
N SER A 72 8.01 23.15 -19.60
CA SER A 72 8.68 22.60 -18.40
C SER A 72 7.88 21.51 -17.67
N ARG A 73 6.60 21.34 -17.99
CA ARG A 73 5.66 20.41 -17.33
C ARG A 73 5.74 18.96 -17.81
N THR A 74 6.58 18.65 -18.80
CA THR A 74 6.48 17.37 -19.55
C THR A 74 7.22 16.19 -18.92
N LEU A 75 7.98 16.38 -17.84
CA LEU A 75 8.87 15.34 -17.31
C LEU A 75 9.02 15.40 -15.80
N SER A 76 7.91 15.32 -15.08
CA SER A 76 7.96 15.14 -13.64
C SER A 76 7.43 13.75 -13.30
N SER A 77 8.08 13.12 -12.34
CA SER A 77 7.91 11.72 -11.96
C SER A 77 7.71 11.65 -10.46
N LEU A 78 7.09 10.58 -9.99
CA LEU A 78 6.65 10.49 -8.61
C LEU A 78 7.39 9.37 -7.89
N ILE A 79 7.86 9.66 -6.69
CA ILE A 79 8.30 8.64 -5.75
C ILE A 79 7.20 8.51 -4.71
N LEU A 80 6.54 7.36 -4.72
CA LEU A 80 5.71 6.91 -3.61
C LEU A 80 6.56 5.97 -2.79
N LYS A 81 6.66 6.27 -1.50
CA LYS A 81 7.50 5.50 -0.62
C LYS A 81 6.74 5.18 0.63
N CYS A 82 6.76 3.90 0.94
CA CYS A 82 5.97 3.37 2.02
C CYS A 82 6.83 2.43 2.83
N ARG A 83 6.49 2.36 4.10
CA ARG A 83 7.15 1.49 5.04
C ARG A 83 6.35 0.24 5.28
N THR A 84 7.06 -0.85 5.52
CA THR A 84 6.50 -2.16 5.85
C THR A 84 6.73 -2.47 7.33
N GLY A 85 5.62 -2.59 8.06
CA GLY A 85 5.63 -2.81 9.51
C GLY A 85 4.23 -2.55 10.04
N SER A 86 3.45 -3.59 10.28
CA SER A 86 2.11 -3.49 10.88
C SER A 86 2.23 -3.76 12.38
N PHE A 87 1.85 -2.76 13.18
CA PHE A 87 1.72 -2.94 14.63
C PHE A 87 0.31 -3.43 14.94
N LEU A 88 0.25 -4.39 15.85
CA LEU A 88 -0.96 -4.97 16.40
C LEU A 88 -1.17 -4.34 17.78
N GLU A 89 -2.21 -3.52 17.93
CA GLU A 89 -2.74 -3.15 19.24
C GLU A 89 -3.84 -4.14 19.61
N LEU A 90 -3.54 -5.10 20.49
CA LEU A 90 -4.54 -6.00 21.06
C LEU A 90 -5.11 -5.39 22.34
N THR A 91 -6.33 -4.86 22.27
CA THR A 91 -7.01 -4.33 23.46
C THR A 91 -7.66 -5.46 24.27
N HIS A 92 -6.87 -6.03 25.18
CA HIS A 92 -7.39 -6.67 26.40
C HIS A 92 -6.52 -6.41 27.63
N GLU A 93 -5.34 -5.80 27.46
CA GLU A 93 -4.48 -5.27 28.54
C GLU A 93 -3.75 -3.99 28.08
N PRO A 94 -3.34 -3.09 28.99
CA PRO A 94 -2.84 -1.75 28.62
C PRO A 94 -1.45 -1.69 27.95
N LEU A 95 -0.80 -2.82 27.63
CA LEU A 95 0.68 -2.83 27.51
C LEU A 95 1.29 -3.77 26.47
N ARG A 96 0.66 -4.06 25.32
CA ARG A 96 1.35 -4.84 24.27
C ARG A 96 1.13 -4.32 22.85
N VAL A 97 2.01 -3.39 22.45
CA VAL A 97 2.33 -3.08 21.05
C VAL A 97 3.19 -4.21 20.49
N ILE A 98 2.60 -5.14 19.74
CA ILE A 98 3.34 -6.25 19.11
C ILE A 98 3.45 -5.96 17.62
N VAL A 99 4.63 -6.16 17.05
CA VAL A 99 4.79 -6.14 15.59
C VAL A 99 4.18 -7.43 15.03
N ALA A 100 3.06 -7.32 14.29
CA ALA A 100 2.42 -8.46 13.66
C ALA A 100 3.24 -8.97 12.47
N ASP A 101 3.57 -8.07 11.56
CA ASP A 101 4.36 -8.39 10.38
C ASP A 101 5.46 -7.35 10.17
N LYS A 102 6.68 -7.86 9.99
CA LYS A 102 7.89 -7.06 9.75
C LYS A 102 8.05 -6.68 8.28
N ASN A 103 7.37 -7.34 7.35
CA ASN A 103 7.51 -7.16 5.90
C ASN A 103 6.14 -7.01 5.19
N CYS A 104 5.23 -6.26 5.80
CA CYS A 104 3.89 -5.99 5.28
C CYS A 104 3.90 -4.93 4.17
N GLU A 105 3.44 -5.24 2.96
CA GLU A 105 3.35 -4.27 1.86
C GLU A 105 2.25 -3.24 2.09
N LYS A 106 2.60 -1.96 1.92
CA LYS A 106 1.65 -0.85 2.09
C LYS A 106 1.55 0.05 0.85
N ILE A 107 2.26 -0.30 -0.23
CA ILE A 107 2.11 0.32 -1.55
C ILE A 107 1.15 -0.55 -2.37
N HIS A 108 -0.07 -0.06 -2.54
CA HIS A 108 -1.12 -0.73 -3.29
C HIS A 108 -1.10 -0.31 -4.75
N TYR A 109 -1.32 -1.27 -5.63
CA TYR A 109 -1.42 -1.06 -7.07
C TYR A 109 -2.85 -0.64 -7.45
N MET A 110 -2.99 0.50 -8.15
CA MET A 110 -4.28 1.00 -8.62
C MET A 110 -4.42 0.85 -10.14
N ALA A 111 -3.42 1.33 -10.89
CA ALA A 111 -3.37 1.28 -12.34
C ALA A 111 -1.90 1.24 -12.80
N PRO A 112 -1.61 0.95 -14.09
CA PRO A 112 -0.24 0.88 -14.58
C PRO A 112 0.59 2.15 -14.35
N ASN A 113 -0.08 3.29 -14.26
CA ASN A 113 0.47 4.62 -14.05
C ASN A 113 0.15 5.23 -12.66
N ILE A 114 -0.53 4.49 -11.77
CA ILE A 114 -1.04 5.01 -10.48
C ILE A 114 -0.79 3.98 -9.36
N TYR A 115 -0.21 4.43 -8.27
CA TYR A 115 -0.09 3.67 -7.02
C TYR A 115 -0.65 4.47 -5.85
N CYS A 116 -0.99 3.78 -4.77
CA CYS A 116 -1.52 4.39 -3.57
C CYS A 116 -0.83 3.81 -2.34
N CYS A 117 -0.42 4.65 -1.40
CA CYS A 117 0.08 4.20 -0.10
C CYS A 117 -1.01 4.33 0.95
N GLY A 118 -1.17 3.30 1.79
CA GLY A 118 -2.16 3.27 2.86
C GLY A 118 -1.55 3.50 4.25
N ALA A 119 -2.24 4.30 5.08
CA ALA A 119 -1.99 4.47 6.51
C ALA A 119 -3.31 4.44 7.29
N GLY A 120 -3.25 4.06 8.57
CA GLY A 120 -4.42 3.92 9.44
C GLY A 120 -4.82 2.47 9.65
N THR A 121 -6.11 2.17 9.52
CA THR A 121 -6.64 0.81 9.64
C THR A 121 -6.28 0.02 8.38
N ALA A 122 -5.47 -1.03 8.52
CA ALA A 122 -4.94 -1.77 7.37
C ALA A 122 -6.04 -2.38 6.48
N ALA A 123 -7.06 -2.98 7.11
CA ALA A 123 -8.18 -3.58 6.39
C ALA A 123 -8.97 -2.56 5.55
N ASP A 124 -9.23 -1.38 6.12
CA ASP A 124 -9.93 -0.31 5.42
C ASP A 124 -9.12 0.18 4.21
N THR A 125 -7.81 0.38 4.39
CA THR A 125 -6.94 0.83 3.30
C THR A 125 -6.92 -0.16 2.15
N GLU A 126 -6.76 -1.46 2.44
CA GLU A 126 -6.69 -2.51 1.42
C GLU A 126 -8.03 -2.61 0.66
N ALA A 127 -9.14 -2.71 1.39
CA ALA A 127 -10.48 -2.83 0.80
C ALA A 127 -10.86 -1.64 -0.09
N VAL A 128 -10.59 -0.41 0.37
CA VAL A 128 -10.88 0.80 -0.39
C VAL A 128 -10.00 0.88 -1.65
N THR A 129 -8.71 0.55 -1.54
CA THR A 129 -7.80 0.55 -2.70
C THR A 129 -8.20 -0.50 -3.72
N ASP A 130 -8.57 -1.71 -3.30
CA ASP A 130 -8.97 -2.80 -4.21
C ASP A 130 -10.29 -2.51 -4.93
N MET A 131 -11.25 -1.95 -4.20
CA MET A 131 -12.53 -1.49 -4.78
C MET A 131 -12.28 -0.45 -5.88
N VAL A 132 -11.50 0.59 -5.60
CA VAL A 132 -11.23 1.65 -6.60
C VAL A 132 -10.35 1.13 -7.73
N SER A 133 -9.38 0.24 -7.46
CA SER A 133 -8.54 -0.41 -8.48
C SER A 133 -9.40 -1.20 -9.49
N SER A 134 -10.40 -1.92 -9.00
CA SER A 134 -11.37 -2.66 -9.83
C SER A 134 -12.24 -1.74 -10.68
N GLN A 135 -12.75 -0.65 -10.10
CA GLN A 135 -13.54 0.36 -10.83
C GLN A 135 -12.71 1.08 -11.90
N LEU A 136 -11.45 1.42 -11.61
CA LEU A 136 -10.53 2.01 -12.58
C LEU A 136 -10.24 1.02 -13.72
N LYS A 137 -10.07 -0.26 -13.41
CA LYS A 137 -9.86 -1.31 -14.43
C LYS A 137 -11.07 -1.41 -15.37
N LEU A 138 -12.28 -1.42 -14.83
CA LEU A 138 -13.51 -1.41 -15.63
C LEU A 138 -13.62 -0.14 -16.49
N HIS A 139 -13.34 1.03 -15.91
CA HIS A 139 -13.38 2.30 -16.63
C HIS A 139 -12.37 2.34 -17.80
N ARG A 140 -11.17 1.80 -17.61
CA ARG A 140 -10.15 1.69 -18.66
C ARG A 140 -10.58 0.75 -19.78
N TYR A 141 -11.19 -0.38 -19.46
CA TYR A 141 -11.70 -1.30 -20.50
C TYR A 141 -12.83 -0.69 -21.32
N HIS A 142 -13.73 0.04 -20.67
CA HIS A 142 -14.83 0.71 -21.37
C HIS A 142 -14.33 1.86 -22.27
N THR A 143 -13.40 2.68 -21.77
CA THR A 143 -12.92 3.87 -22.51
C THR A 143 -11.80 3.57 -23.51
N GLY A 144 -11.11 2.44 -23.37
CA GLY A 144 -9.91 2.12 -24.14
C GLY A 144 -8.73 3.08 -23.89
N ARG A 145 -8.77 3.86 -22.80
CA ARG A 145 -7.77 4.88 -22.46
C ARG A 145 -7.10 4.59 -21.12
N GLU A 146 -5.97 5.25 -20.86
CA GLU A 146 -5.32 5.19 -19.55
C GLU A 146 -6.11 5.96 -18.49
N SER A 147 -6.07 5.46 -17.24
CA SER A 147 -6.74 6.10 -16.10
C SER A 147 -6.08 7.43 -15.76
N ARG A 148 -6.91 8.39 -15.35
CA ARG A 148 -6.45 9.64 -14.75
C ARG A 148 -6.34 9.53 -13.23
N VAL A 149 -5.33 10.14 -12.63
CA VAL A 149 -5.16 10.24 -11.16
C VAL A 149 -6.37 10.94 -10.53
N VAL A 150 -6.91 11.98 -11.17
CA VAL A 150 -8.09 12.72 -10.68
C VAL A 150 -9.34 11.83 -10.60
N THR A 151 -9.48 10.86 -11.51
CA THR A 151 -10.60 9.89 -11.46
C THR A 151 -10.48 9.02 -10.21
N ALA A 152 -9.29 8.49 -9.93
CA ALA A 152 -9.02 7.71 -8.73
C ALA A 152 -9.25 8.53 -7.45
N LEU A 153 -8.76 9.77 -7.41
CA LEU A 153 -8.98 10.71 -6.30
C LEU A 153 -10.46 10.94 -6.02
N THR A 154 -11.26 11.11 -7.08
CA THR A 154 -12.70 11.38 -6.97
C THR A 154 -13.47 10.19 -6.42
N LEU A 155 -13.12 8.97 -6.85
CA LEU A 155 -13.74 7.75 -6.33
C LEU A 155 -13.40 7.55 -4.84
N LEU A 156 -12.13 7.74 -4.47
CA LEU A 156 -11.68 7.60 -3.09
C LEU A 156 -12.34 8.63 -2.16
N LYS A 157 -12.30 9.92 -2.51
CA LYS A 157 -12.89 10.97 -1.66
C LYS A 157 -14.40 10.81 -1.50
N SER A 158 -15.11 10.44 -2.57
CA SER A 158 -16.56 10.25 -2.53
C SER A 158 -16.94 9.08 -1.65
N HIS A 159 -16.18 7.99 -1.74
CA HIS A 159 -16.39 6.82 -0.88
C HIS A 159 -16.14 7.18 0.59
N LEU A 160 -14.97 7.71 0.93
CA LEU A 160 -14.61 8.05 2.32
C LEU A 160 -15.57 9.08 2.94
N PHE A 161 -15.97 10.09 2.17
CA PHE A 161 -16.94 11.09 2.63
C PHE A 161 -18.34 10.48 2.88
N SER A 162 -18.76 9.51 2.08
CA SER A 162 -20.06 8.82 2.26
C SER A 162 -20.15 8.08 3.60
N TYR A 163 -19.00 7.61 4.10
CA TYR A 163 -18.90 6.97 5.41
C TYR A 163 -18.57 7.96 6.54
N GLN A 164 -18.55 9.28 6.30
CA GLN A 164 -18.33 10.31 7.33
C GLN A 164 -17.11 10.05 8.25
N GLY A 165 -16.07 9.38 7.75
CA GLY A 165 -14.87 9.03 8.52
C GLY A 165 -14.93 7.73 9.33
N TYR A 166 -16.00 6.93 9.25
CA TYR A 166 -16.04 5.58 9.84
C TYR A 166 -15.01 4.65 9.18
N VAL A 167 -14.73 4.83 7.89
CA VAL A 167 -13.65 4.15 7.17
C VAL A 167 -12.36 4.93 7.41
N SER A 168 -11.47 4.40 8.26
CA SER A 168 -10.29 5.11 8.73
C SER A 168 -9.06 4.84 7.85
N ALA A 169 -9.18 5.22 6.57
CA ALA A 169 -8.10 5.11 5.59
C ALA A 169 -7.49 6.49 5.28
N ALA A 170 -6.22 6.67 5.65
CA ALA A 170 -5.40 7.79 5.21
C ALA A 170 -4.56 7.35 4.01
N LEU A 171 -4.72 8.01 2.88
CA LEU A 171 -4.13 7.56 1.62
C LEU A 171 -3.21 8.64 1.03
N VAL A 172 -2.08 8.21 0.48
CA VAL A 172 -1.25 9.03 -0.39
C VAL A 172 -1.37 8.44 -1.79
N LEU A 173 -2.14 9.11 -2.64
CA LEU A 173 -2.38 8.71 -4.02
C LEU A 173 -1.40 9.43 -4.92
N GLY A 174 -0.80 8.70 -5.85
CA GLY A 174 -0.02 9.37 -6.87
C GLY A 174 0.22 8.58 -8.12
N GLY A 175 0.45 9.32 -9.20
CA GLY A 175 0.58 8.74 -10.53
C GLY A 175 1.01 9.78 -11.55
N VAL A 176 1.25 9.28 -12.76
CA VAL A 176 1.67 10.10 -13.90
C VAL A 176 0.62 9.98 -15.00
N ASP A 177 0.00 11.11 -15.33
CA ASP A 177 -0.99 11.22 -16.40
C ASP A 177 -0.44 12.00 -17.59
N VAL A 178 -1.23 12.14 -18.65
CA VAL A 178 -0.86 12.99 -19.79
C VAL A 178 -0.69 14.47 -19.41
N THR A 179 -1.30 14.91 -18.30
CA THR A 179 -1.16 16.27 -17.76
C THR A 179 0.10 16.47 -16.92
N GLY A 180 0.81 15.39 -16.58
CA GLY A 180 1.96 15.41 -15.68
C GLY A 180 1.75 14.49 -14.47
N PRO A 181 2.70 14.47 -13.53
CA PRO A 181 2.55 13.78 -12.26
C PRO A 181 1.61 14.55 -11.34
N HIS A 182 0.87 13.80 -10.55
CA HIS A 182 0.02 14.33 -9.50
C HIS A 182 0.28 13.53 -8.23
N LEU A 183 0.34 14.26 -7.11
CA LEU A 183 0.44 13.69 -5.78
C LEU A 183 -0.68 14.30 -4.94
N HIS A 184 -1.50 13.43 -4.35
CA HIS A 184 -2.62 13.82 -3.53
C HIS A 184 -2.61 13.09 -2.19
N THR A 185 -2.91 13.81 -1.13
CA THR A 185 -3.26 13.21 0.17
C THR A 185 -4.77 13.13 0.28
N ILE A 186 -5.25 12.07 0.91
CA ILE A 186 -6.67 11.87 1.18
C ILE A 186 -6.80 11.47 2.64
N TYR A 187 -7.50 12.30 3.40
CA TYR A 187 -7.77 12.01 4.81
C TYR A 187 -9.02 11.15 4.95
N PRO A 188 -9.18 10.44 6.09
CA PRO A 188 -10.34 9.56 6.32
C PRO A 188 -11.72 10.22 6.17
N HIS A 189 -11.81 11.53 6.39
CA HIS A 189 -13.05 12.30 6.26
C HIS A 189 -13.34 12.77 4.82
N GLY A 190 -12.50 12.40 3.85
CA GLY A 190 -12.68 12.71 2.43
C GLY A 190 -12.12 14.06 1.98
N SER A 191 -11.42 14.81 2.84
CA SER A 191 -10.66 15.98 2.40
C SER A 191 -9.42 15.55 1.61
N THR A 192 -9.00 16.41 0.70
CA THR A 192 -7.92 16.11 -0.24
C THR A 192 -7.03 17.32 -0.45
N ASP A 193 -5.71 17.13 -0.36
CA ASP A 193 -4.73 18.18 -0.71
C ASP A 193 -3.88 17.75 -1.91
N THR A 194 -3.35 18.74 -2.62
CA THR A 194 -2.41 18.53 -3.73
C THR A 194 -1.12 19.26 -3.41
N LEU A 195 -0.05 18.52 -3.17
CA LEU A 195 1.21 19.06 -2.68
C LEU A 195 2.40 18.43 -3.44
N PRO A 196 3.53 19.13 -3.56
CA PRO A 196 4.73 18.60 -4.21
C PRO A 196 5.37 17.45 -3.43
N PHE A 197 5.21 17.45 -2.12
CA PHE A 197 5.54 16.35 -1.22
C PHE A 197 4.44 16.19 -0.18
N ALA A 198 4.32 14.98 0.36
CA ALA A 198 3.32 14.65 1.35
C ALA A 198 3.87 13.63 2.33
N THR A 199 3.47 13.72 3.60
CA THR A 199 3.75 12.70 4.62
C THR A 199 2.48 12.38 5.37
N MET A 200 2.24 11.10 5.67
CA MET A 200 1.07 10.62 6.41
C MET A 200 1.44 9.46 7.35
N GLY A 201 0.58 9.21 8.33
CA GLY A 201 0.77 8.18 9.35
C GLY A 201 1.42 8.69 10.65
N SER A 202 1.77 7.78 11.57
CA SER A 202 2.31 8.09 12.90
C SER A 202 3.68 8.78 12.85
N GLY A 203 4.58 8.32 11.97
CA GLY A 203 5.91 8.90 11.79
C GLY A 203 5.97 10.10 10.82
N SER A 204 4.82 10.64 10.42
CA SER A 204 4.71 11.70 9.41
C SER A 204 5.46 12.98 9.79
N LEU A 205 5.43 13.38 11.08
CA LEU A 205 6.10 14.59 11.57
C LEU A 205 7.62 14.52 11.45
N ALA A 206 8.22 13.37 11.81
CA ALA A 206 9.65 13.14 11.71
C ALA A 206 10.13 13.13 10.24
N ALA A 207 9.31 12.58 9.34
CA ALA A 207 9.56 12.63 7.91
C ALA A 207 9.38 14.04 7.33
N MET A 208 8.39 14.80 7.81
CA MET A 208 8.13 16.17 7.37
C MET A 208 9.31 17.09 7.66
N ALA A 209 9.92 16.97 8.84
CA ALA A 209 11.11 17.75 9.20
C ALA A 209 12.28 17.55 8.22
N VAL A 210 12.43 16.35 7.66
CA VAL A 210 13.47 16.07 6.64
C VAL A 210 13.10 16.67 5.30
N PHE A 211 11.83 16.62 4.90
CA PHE A 211 11.39 17.29 3.67
C PHE A 211 11.55 18.80 3.77
N GLU A 212 11.08 19.43 4.84
CA GLU A 212 11.18 20.89 5.00
C GLU A 212 12.64 21.39 5.02
N SER A 213 13.58 20.60 5.55
CA SER A 213 14.99 21.00 5.63
C SER A 213 15.79 20.77 4.34
N LYS A 214 15.43 19.78 3.53
CA LYS A 214 16.26 19.32 2.40
C LYS A 214 15.56 19.35 1.04
N TYR A 215 14.25 19.59 0.99
CA TYR A 215 13.52 19.68 -0.25
C TYR A 215 13.96 20.90 -1.06
N ARG A 216 14.07 20.70 -2.37
CA ARG A 216 14.28 21.77 -3.34
C ARG A 216 13.50 21.46 -4.61
N GLU A 217 13.09 22.48 -5.32
CA GLU A 217 12.49 22.30 -6.64
C GLU A 217 13.53 21.75 -7.63
N GLY A 218 13.10 20.94 -8.60
CA GLY A 218 13.97 20.41 -9.64
C GLY A 218 14.91 19.28 -9.20
N LEU A 219 14.58 18.55 -8.13
CA LEU A 219 15.34 17.36 -7.71
C LEU A 219 15.48 16.33 -8.83
N THR A 220 16.68 15.78 -8.99
CA THR A 220 16.91 14.63 -9.88
C THR A 220 16.32 13.36 -9.28
N ARG A 221 16.17 12.31 -10.11
CA ARG A 221 15.67 11.00 -9.68
C ARG A 221 16.43 10.45 -8.47
N ASP A 222 17.75 10.40 -8.56
CA ASP A 222 18.59 9.74 -7.55
C ASP A 222 18.63 10.53 -6.25
N GLU A 223 18.62 11.86 -6.34
CA GLU A 223 18.49 12.75 -5.17
C GLU A 223 17.12 12.61 -4.52
N GLY A 224 16.06 12.52 -5.32
CA GLY A 224 14.71 12.25 -4.82
C GLY A 224 14.64 10.91 -4.09
N VAL A 225 15.18 9.84 -4.67
CA VAL A 225 15.21 8.50 -4.03
C VAL A 225 15.93 8.55 -2.68
N LYS A 226 17.07 9.24 -2.62
CA LYS A 226 17.86 9.43 -1.38
C LYS A 226 17.12 10.27 -0.34
N LEU A 227 16.52 11.39 -0.73
CA LEU A 227 15.77 12.27 0.18
C LEU A 227 14.60 11.52 0.83
N VAL A 228 13.84 10.79 0.03
CA VAL A 228 12.67 10.05 0.48
C VAL A 228 13.10 8.84 1.33
N ALA A 229 14.26 8.22 1.03
CA ALA A 229 14.95 7.27 1.89
C ALA A 229 15.30 7.82 3.26
N GLU A 230 15.92 8.99 3.31
CA GLU A 230 16.29 9.62 4.55
C GLU A 230 15.07 10.04 5.38
N ALA A 231 14.03 10.58 4.74
CA ALA A 231 12.78 10.97 5.40
C ALA A 231 12.09 9.78 6.08
N ILE A 232 12.01 8.63 5.42
CA ILE A 232 11.49 7.41 6.06
C ILE A 232 12.44 6.91 7.15
N CYS A 233 13.76 6.95 6.96
CA CYS A 233 14.71 6.57 8.01
C CYS A 233 14.54 7.43 9.28
N SER A 234 14.26 8.73 9.14
CA SER A 234 13.92 9.59 10.28
C SER A 234 12.66 9.07 11.00
N GLY A 235 11.61 8.70 10.25
CA GLY A 235 10.45 8.02 10.84
C GLY A 235 10.76 6.63 11.42
N ILE A 236 11.80 5.93 10.93
CA ILE A 236 12.27 4.64 11.45
C ILE A 236 12.85 4.75 12.84
N PHE A 237 13.70 5.74 13.07
CA PHE A 237 14.39 5.87 14.33
C PHE A 237 13.61 6.67 15.38
N ASN A 238 12.64 7.49 14.95
CA ASN A 238 11.92 8.40 15.85
C ASN A 238 10.45 8.01 16.12
N ASP A 239 9.86 7.05 15.41
CA ASP A 239 8.50 6.57 15.66
C ASP A 239 8.49 5.09 16.10
N LEU A 240 7.84 4.80 17.22
CA LEU A 240 7.66 3.44 17.74
C LEU A 240 6.74 2.61 16.87
N GLY A 241 5.70 3.24 16.31
CA GLY A 241 4.67 2.58 15.52
C GLY A 241 5.17 2.22 14.12
N SER A 242 6.40 2.54 13.77
CA SER A 242 6.89 2.24 12.46
C SER A 242 8.17 1.38 12.65
N GLY A 243 8.32 0.24 11.94
CA GLY A 243 9.49 -0.71 12.01
C GLY A 243 10.14 -1.15 10.68
N SER A 244 11.30 -1.83 10.73
CA SER A 244 11.83 -2.68 9.63
C SER A 244 12.40 -2.02 8.36
N ASN A 245 11.75 -2.22 7.20
CA ASN A 245 12.36 -2.09 5.88
C ASN A 245 11.78 -0.87 5.15
N VAL A 246 12.48 -0.50 4.08
CA VAL A 246 12.17 0.69 3.30
C VAL A 246 11.85 0.30 1.86
N ASP A 247 10.60 0.52 1.43
CA ASP A 247 10.14 0.24 0.06
C ASP A 247 9.94 1.51 -0.74
N ILE A 248 10.38 1.51 -2.00
CA ILE A 248 10.30 2.66 -2.91
C ILE A 248 9.61 2.26 -4.19
N CYS A 249 8.61 3.03 -4.60
CA CYS A 249 8.02 2.96 -5.92
C CYS A 249 8.35 4.25 -6.69
N VAL A 250 9.04 4.11 -7.82
CA VAL A 250 9.32 5.22 -8.72
C VAL A 250 8.42 5.07 -9.95
N ILE A 251 7.58 6.07 -10.18
CA ILE A 251 6.66 6.13 -11.31
C ILE A 251 7.14 7.23 -12.25
N THR A 252 7.45 6.84 -13.48
CA THR A 252 7.79 7.75 -14.57
C THR A 252 6.82 7.52 -15.74
N LYS A 253 6.85 8.39 -16.75
CA LYS A 253 6.01 8.23 -17.94
C LYS A 253 6.37 6.93 -18.69
N GLY A 254 5.52 5.91 -18.57
CA GLY A 254 5.67 4.62 -19.25
C GLY A 254 6.62 3.62 -18.58
N LYS A 255 7.31 3.99 -17.50
CA LYS A 255 8.12 3.04 -16.71
C LYS A 255 7.79 3.16 -15.22
N LYS A 256 7.66 1.99 -14.59
CA LYS A 256 7.44 1.84 -13.15
C LYS A 256 8.55 0.96 -12.59
N GLU A 257 9.14 1.39 -11.50
CA GLU A 257 10.19 0.64 -10.81
C GLU A 257 9.76 0.47 -9.36
N TYR A 258 9.52 -0.78 -8.97
CA TYR A 258 9.17 -1.14 -7.61
C TYR A 258 10.40 -1.75 -6.94
N LEU A 259 10.99 -0.99 -6.02
CA LEU A 259 12.19 -1.35 -5.28
C LEU A 259 11.77 -1.74 -3.86
N ARG A 260 11.54 -3.05 -3.67
CA ARG A 260 11.27 -3.61 -2.34
C ARG A 260 12.57 -3.80 -1.58
N ASN A 261 12.55 -3.54 -0.27
CA ASN A 261 13.70 -3.67 0.63
C ASN A 261 14.92 -2.85 0.14
N TYR A 262 14.68 -1.64 -0.36
CA TYR A 262 15.76 -0.76 -0.83
C TYR A 262 16.79 -0.48 0.27
N MET A 263 16.34 -0.32 1.51
CA MET A 263 17.20 -0.24 2.69
C MET A 263 16.66 -1.08 3.84
N LEU A 264 17.60 -1.67 4.57
CA LEU A 264 17.40 -2.50 5.76
C LEU A 264 18.24 -1.90 6.91
N PRO A 265 17.77 -0.82 7.56
CA PRO A 265 18.58 -0.12 8.56
C PRO A 265 18.86 -0.98 9.81
N ASN A 266 17.95 -1.89 10.16
CA ASN A 266 18.04 -2.69 11.38
C ASN A 266 17.97 -4.19 11.03
N PRO A 267 19.08 -4.80 10.58
CA PRO A 267 19.15 -6.25 10.41
C PRO A 267 19.08 -6.94 11.77
N ARG A 268 18.60 -8.19 11.79
CA ARG A 268 18.64 -9.01 12.99
C ARG A 268 20.10 -9.41 13.28
N THR A 269 20.68 -8.81 14.32
CA THR A 269 22.09 -9.01 14.68
C THR A 269 22.37 -10.32 15.40
N TYR A 270 21.44 -10.76 16.27
CA TYR A 270 21.60 -11.99 17.05
C TYR A 270 20.61 -13.08 16.63
N VAL A 271 21.17 -14.21 16.22
CA VAL A 271 20.46 -15.47 16.03
C VAL A 271 21.23 -16.53 16.81
N SER A 272 20.55 -17.28 17.69
CA SER A 272 21.19 -18.37 18.42
C SER A 272 21.72 -19.40 17.41
N GLU A 273 23.04 -19.61 17.39
CA GLU A 273 23.70 -20.55 16.48
C GLU A 273 23.20 -21.99 16.65
N LYS A 274 22.83 -22.35 17.88
CA LYS A 274 22.39 -23.71 18.22
C LYS A 274 20.92 -23.98 17.87
N GLY A 275 20.16 -22.95 17.51
CA GLY A 275 18.71 -23.04 17.37
C GLY A 275 18.02 -23.59 18.62
N TYR A 276 16.73 -23.88 18.53
CA TYR A 276 16.03 -24.67 19.54
C TYR A 276 15.54 -25.94 18.85
N SER A 277 16.05 -27.10 19.26
CA SER A 277 15.57 -28.40 18.79
C SER A 277 14.99 -29.17 19.97
N PHE A 278 13.74 -29.59 19.83
CA PHE A 278 13.07 -30.43 20.81
C PHE A 278 13.20 -31.89 20.38
N ALA A 279 13.51 -32.78 21.31
CA ALA A 279 13.53 -34.21 21.03
C ALA A 279 12.11 -34.69 20.67
N LYS A 280 11.99 -35.56 19.65
CA LYS A 280 10.71 -36.13 19.19
C LYS A 280 9.94 -36.98 20.22
N LYS A 281 10.46 -37.10 21.45
CA LYS A 281 9.87 -37.85 22.57
C LYS A 281 8.75 -37.10 23.30
N THR A 282 8.28 -35.97 22.80
CA THR A 282 7.05 -35.34 23.31
C THR A 282 5.90 -36.33 23.21
N GLU A 283 5.31 -36.68 24.34
CA GLU A 283 4.19 -37.62 24.43
C GLU A 283 3.02 -37.11 23.58
N VAL A 284 2.54 -37.94 22.65
CA VAL A 284 1.36 -37.63 21.85
C VAL A 284 0.13 -38.03 22.66
N LEU A 285 -0.62 -37.04 23.15
CA LEU A 285 -1.79 -37.27 24.01
C LEU A 285 -2.97 -37.93 23.26
N LEU A 286 -3.11 -37.68 21.96
CA LEU A 286 -4.13 -38.29 21.09
C LEU A 286 -3.70 -38.19 19.62
N THR A 287 -3.71 -39.30 18.89
CA THR A 287 -3.41 -39.34 17.45
C THR A 287 -4.65 -39.74 16.67
N LYS A 288 -5.20 -38.82 15.85
CA LYS A 288 -6.24 -39.13 14.86
C LYS A 288 -5.69 -38.85 13.45
N ILE A 289 -5.38 -39.90 12.71
CA ILE A 289 -4.91 -39.81 11.33
C ILE A 289 -6.11 -40.12 10.43
N THR A 290 -6.46 -39.19 9.54
CA THR A 290 -7.55 -39.38 8.57
C THR A 290 -6.94 -39.52 7.17
N PRO A 291 -6.95 -40.72 6.56
CA PRO A 291 -6.39 -40.92 5.23
C PRO A 291 -7.26 -40.23 4.16
N LEU A 292 -6.65 -39.34 3.37
CA LEU A 292 -7.37 -38.54 2.36
C LEU A 292 -7.94 -39.39 1.21
N ARG A 293 -7.40 -40.58 0.95
CA ARG A 293 -7.83 -41.46 -0.15
C ARG A 293 -9.24 -42.05 0.05
N GLU A 294 -9.67 -42.18 1.30
CA GLU A 294 -10.98 -42.78 1.63
C GLU A 294 -12.14 -41.78 1.46
N LEU A 295 -11.83 -40.50 1.21
CA LEU A 295 -12.80 -39.40 1.10
C LEU A 295 -12.93 -38.85 -0.32
N VAL A 296 -12.17 -39.38 -1.29
CA VAL A 296 -12.15 -38.89 -2.67
C VAL A 296 -12.43 -40.05 -3.62
N GLU A 297 -13.60 -40.04 -4.25
CA GLU A 297 -13.84 -40.84 -5.45
C GLU A 297 -13.12 -40.18 -6.63
N VAL A 298 -12.06 -40.81 -7.10
CA VAL A 298 -11.36 -40.38 -8.33
C VAL A 298 -12.18 -40.87 -9.51
N VAL A 299 -12.99 -39.98 -10.09
CA VAL A 299 -13.61 -40.22 -11.39
C VAL A 299 -12.57 -39.89 -12.45
N GLU A 300 -12.03 -40.90 -13.12
CA GLU A 300 -11.23 -40.73 -14.34
C GLU A 300 -12.15 -40.17 -15.43
N GLY A 301 -12.24 -38.84 -15.52
CA GLY A 301 -12.87 -38.16 -16.63
C GLY A 301 -12.06 -38.43 -17.89
N GLY A 302 -12.62 -39.21 -18.80
CA GLY A 302 -12.01 -39.51 -20.09
C GLY A 302 -11.66 -38.24 -20.85
N ASP A 303 -10.44 -38.21 -21.38
CA ASP A 303 -9.99 -37.24 -22.36
C ASP A 303 -10.88 -37.34 -23.61
N ALA A 304 -11.89 -36.47 -23.69
CA ALA A 304 -12.59 -36.15 -24.92
C ALA A 304 -12.41 -34.65 -25.18
N MET A 305 -11.20 -34.25 -25.57
CA MET A 305 -11.07 -33.16 -26.53
C MET A 305 -11.30 -33.77 -27.91
N GLU A 306 -12.53 -33.65 -28.42
CA GLU A 306 -12.80 -33.81 -29.85
C GLU A 306 -12.25 -32.57 -30.60
N GLU A 307 -11.73 -32.85 -31.79
CA GLU A 307 -10.97 -31.97 -32.72
C GLU A 307 -11.69 -30.70 -33.18
#